data_AF-A0A3D0GVN9-F1
#
_entry.id   AF-A0A3D0GVN9-F1
#
_cell.length_a   1.000
_cell.length_b   1.000
_cell.length_c   1.000
_cell.angle_alpha   90.00
_cell.angle_beta   90.00
_cell.angle_gamma   90.00
#
_symmetry.space_group_name_H-M   'P 1'
#
loop_
_entity.id
_entity.type
_entity.pdbx_description
1 polymer ?
#
loop_
_entity_poly.entity_id
_entity_poly.type
_entity_poly.pdbx_seq_one_letter_code
_entity_poly.pdbx_strand_id
1 'polypeptide(L)'
;IHSRKKDPAEIFEFCDKFRANDKKTPIVVVPTSFNQVTEEELASHGVNIVIYANQLMRAAFPVMKSTAEEILRAHRAKEVDSKLMPFKEIIRLIDEL
;
A
#
# COMPACT_ATOMS: atom_id res chain seq x y z
N ILE A 1 6.51 13.67 7.44
CA ILE A 1 7.57 14.03 6.45
C ILE A 1 7.38 13.17 5.20
N HIS A 2 7.73 13.66 4.02
CA HIS A 2 7.62 12.89 2.78
C HIS A 2 8.80 13.17 1.85
N SER A 3 9.18 12.19 1.05
CA SER A 3 10.21 12.29 0.02
C SER A 3 9.74 11.61 -1.26
N ARG A 4 10.17 12.17 -2.39
CA ARG A 4 10.00 11.56 -3.72
C ARG A 4 11.23 10.76 -4.16
N LYS A 5 12.35 10.83 -3.42
CA LYS A 5 13.57 10.10 -3.73
C LYS A 5 13.40 8.61 -3.42
N LYS A 6 14.17 7.78 -4.12
CA LYS A 6 14.26 6.34 -3.84
C LYS A 6 15.14 6.04 -2.63
N ASP A 7 16.11 6.91 -2.36
CA ASP A 7 16.99 6.79 -1.21
C ASP A 7 16.29 7.32 0.06
N PRO A 8 16.20 6.51 1.14
CA PRO A 8 15.56 6.92 2.39
C PRO A 8 16.45 7.78 3.28
N ALA A 9 17.73 8.00 2.95
CA ALA A 9 18.68 8.67 3.83
C ALA A 9 18.19 10.03 4.34
N GLU A 10 17.54 10.84 3.50
CA GLU A 10 17.01 12.15 3.92
C GLU A 10 15.83 12.04 4.90
N ILE A 11 15.05 10.95 4.82
CA ILE A 11 13.95 10.68 5.74
C ILE A 11 14.52 10.28 7.09
N PHE A 12 15.51 9.38 7.12
CA PHE A 12 16.18 8.97 8.34
C PHE A 12 16.86 10.15 9.03
N GLU A 13 17.63 10.95 8.27
CA GLU A 13 18.30 12.14 8.79
C GLU A 13 17.30 13.13 9.41
N PHE A 14 16.15 13.36 8.75
CA PHE A 14 15.10 14.20 9.32
C PHE A 14 14.57 13.61 10.63
N CYS A 15 14.25 12.31 10.66
CA CYS A 15 13.65 11.67 11.83
C CYS A 15 14.60 11.70 13.04
N ASP A 16 15.88 11.39 12.84
CA ASP A 16 16.89 11.40 13.90
C ASP A 16 17.09 12.80 14.48
N LYS A 17 17.24 13.81 13.61
CA LYS A 17 17.38 15.22 14.02
C LYS A 17 16.12 15.73 14.71
N PHE A 18 14.95 15.32 14.25
CA PHE A 18 13.68 15.67 14.88
C PHE A 18 13.59 15.06 16.27
N ARG A 19 13.92 13.78 16.43
CA ARG A 19 13.86 13.04 17.70
C ARG A 19 14.88 13.52 18.73
N ALA A 20 16.01 14.06 18.30
CA ALA A 20 16.97 14.71 19.18
C ALA A 20 16.38 15.93 19.92
N ASN A 21 15.42 16.63 19.30
CA ASN A 21 14.80 17.84 19.86
C ASN A 21 13.38 17.59 20.40
N ASP A 22 12.60 16.70 19.78
CA ASP A 22 11.23 16.39 20.14
C ASP A 22 11.00 14.88 20.17
N LYS A 23 10.81 14.36 21.40
CA LYS A 23 10.61 12.94 21.67
C LYS A 23 9.16 12.48 21.59
N LYS A 24 8.17 13.39 21.50
CA LYS A 24 6.76 13.07 21.73
C LYS A 24 5.89 13.26 20.51
N THR A 25 6.17 14.24 19.66
CA THR A 25 5.33 14.51 18.48
C THR A 25 5.38 13.33 17.50
N PRO A 26 4.25 12.73 17.11
CA PRO A 26 4.24 11.60 16.18
C PRO A 26 4.82 11.96 14.81
N ILE A 27 5.67 11.09 14.27
CA ILE A 27 6.14 11.17 12.89
C ILE A 27 5.35 10.19 12.04
N VAL A 28 4.77 10.72 10.96
CA VAL A 28 4.10 9.95 9.91
C VAL A 28 4.94 9.98 8.64
N VAL A 29 5.10 8.82 8.00
CA VAL A 29 5.81 8.65 6.72
C VAL A 29 4.96 7.91 5.70
N VAL A 30 5.25 8.15 4.43
CA VAL A 30 4.61 7.49 3.27
C VAL A 30 5.74 6.96 2.37
N PRO A 31 6.16 5.67 2.51
CA PRO A 31 7.34 5.13 1.84
C PRO A 31 7.06 4.66 0.41
N THR A 32 6.30 5.43 -0.38
CA THR A 32 5.95 5.03 -1.76
C THR A 32 7.17 4.99 -2.68
N SER A 33 8.08 5.96 -2.57
CA SER A 33 9.27 6.06 -3.43
C SER A 33 10.48 5.27 -2.91
N PHE A 34 10.63 5.16 -1.59
CA PHE A 34 11.70 4.43 -0.89
C PHE A 34 11.14 3.15 -0.25
N ASN A 35 10.47 2.35 -1.08
CA ASN A 35 9.70 1.18 -0.68
C ASN A 35 10.54 -0.06 -0.31
N GLN A 36 11.86 0.05 -0.32
CA GLN A 36 12.80 -0.98 0.15
C GLN A 36 12.96 -0.99 1.67
N VAL A 37 12.52 0.07 2.36
CA VAL A 37 12.67 0.21 3.81
C VAL A 37 11.53 -0.48 4.54
N THR A 38 11.89 -1.26 5.56
CA THR A 38 10.96 -1.97 6.44
C THR A 38 10.32 -1.05 7.48
N GLU A 39 9.21 -1.48 8.07
CA GLU A 39 8.58 -0.75 9.17
C GLU A 39 9.48 -0.73 10.41
N GLU A 40 10.23 -1.82 10.65
CA GLU A 40 11.20 -1.93 11.74
C GLU A 40 12.33 -0.89 11.61
N GLU A 41 12.87 -0.72 10.40
CA GLU A 41 13.88 0.32 10.13
C GLU A 41 13.30 1.72 10.37
N LEU A 42 12.10 2.02 9.87
CA LEU A 42 11.44 3.31 10.09
C LEU A 42 11.18 3.56 11.58
N ALA A 43 10.70 2.55 12.30
CA ALA A 43 10.46 2.61 13.73
C ALA A 43 11.76 2.86 14.52
N SER A 44 12.88 2.29 14.08
CA SER A 44 14.19 2.52 14.70
C SER A 44 14.65 3.98 14.63
N HIS A 45 14.18 4.74 13.61
CA HIS A 45 14.39 6.18 13.47
C HIS A 45 13.30 7.03 14.15
N GLY A 46 12.38 6.40 14.90
CA GLY A 46 11.35 7.09 15.67
C GLY A 46 10.10 7.48 14.88
N VAL A 47 9.85 6.84 13.73
CA VAL A 47 8.58 6.92 13.01
C VAL A 47 7.49 6.17 13.78
N ASN A 48 6.28 6.72 13.80
CA ASN A 48 5.15 6.15 14.55
C ASN A 48 4.07 5.55 13.65
N ILE A 49 3.88 6.13 12.46
CA ILE A 49 2.82 5.72 11.54
C ILE A 49 3.39 5.64 10.12
N VAL A 50 3.13 4.51 9.47
CA VAL A 50 3.48 4.26 8.08
C VAL A 50 2.19 4.23 7.26
N ILE A 51 2.16 4.96 6.15
CA ILE A 51 1.02 4.97 5.23
C ILE A 51 1.45 4.36 3.89
N TYR A 52 0.88 3.20 3.55
CA TYR A 52 0.92 2.64 2.21
C TYR A 52 -0.16 3.29 1.34
N ALA A 53 0.20 4.40 0.70
CA ALA A 53 -0.76 5.32 0.09
C ALA A 53 -1.54 4.78 -1.12
N ASN A 54 -0.92 4.00 -2.00
CA ASN A 54 -1.54 3.66 -3.31
C ASN A 54 -1.25 2.24 -3.82
N GLN A 55 -0.65 1.38 -3.00
CA GLN A 55 -0.23 0.04 -3.36
C GLN A 55 -1.42 -0.84 -3.73
N LEU A 56 -2.52 -0.79 -2.96
CA LEU A 56 -3.71 -1.59 -3.22
C LEU A 56 -4.40 -1.21 -4.54
N MET A 57 -4.57 0.09 -4.81
CA MET A 57 -5.14 0.56 -6.08
C MET A 57 -4.27 0.19 -7.28
N ARG A 58 -2.94 0.32 -7.14
CA ARG A 58 -1.98 -0.08 -8.19
C ARG A 58 -1.94 -1.60 -8.40
N ALA A 59 -2.20 -2.39 -7.37
CA ALA A 59 -2.31 -3.84 -7.48
C ALA A 59 -3.63 -4.28 -8.14
N ALA A 60 -4.74 -3.61 -7.80
CA ALA A 60 -6.05 -3.92 -8.35
C ALA A 60 -6.14 -3.61 -9.86
N PHE A 61 -5.55 -2.51 -10.32
CA PHE A 61 -5.74 -2.02 -11.68
C PHE A 61 -5.29 -3.01 -12.79
N PRO A 62 -4.09 -3.60 -12.75
CA PRO A 62 -3.69 -4.63 -13.71
C PRO A 62 -4.61 -5.85 -13.72
N VAL A 63 -5.09 -6.29 -12.54
CA VAL A 63 -6.01 -7.42 -12.42
C VAL A 63 -7.36 -7.09 -13.05
N MET A 64 -7.94 -5.94 -12.72
CA MET A 64 -9.19 -5.47 -13.33
C MET A 64 -9.08 -5.36 -14.85
N LYS A 65 -7.96 -4.81 -15.36
CA LYS A 65 -7.70 -4.70 -16.80
C LYS A 65 -7.63 -6.08 -17.46
N SER A 66 -6.84 -7.01 -16.92
CA SER A 66 -6.71 -8.36 -17.47
C SER A 66 -8.06 -9.09 -17.49
N THR A 67 -8.83 -9.00 -16.40
CA THR A 67 -10.16 -9.60 -16.31
C THR A 67 -11.09 -9.04 -17.39
N ALA A 68 -11.11 -7.72 -17.59
CA ALA A 68 -11.93 -7.09 -18.62
C ALA A 68 -11.50 -7.52 -20.05
N GLU A 69 -10.20 -7.59 -20.32
CA GLU A 69 -9.66 -8.04 -21.60
C GLU A 69 -10.01 -9.51 -21.89
N GLU A 70 -9.97 -10.39 -20.89
CA GLU A 70 -10.35 -11.80 -21.02
C GLU A 70 -11.86 -11.96 -21.29
N ILE A 71 -12.71 -11.24 -20.55
CA ILE A 71 -14.16 -11.23 -20.78
C ILE A 71 -14.48 -10.75 -22.19
N LEU A 72 -13.82 -9.67 -22.64
CA LEU A 72 -14.00 -9.12 -23.98
C LEU A 72 -13.62 -10.12 -25.07
N ARG A 73 -12.51 -10.84 -24.91
CA ARG A 73 -12.04 -11.84 -25.88
C ARG A 73 -12.92 -13.09 -25.93
N ALA A 74 -13.39 -13.55 -24.77
CA ALA A 74 -14.18 -14.78 -24.67
C ALA A 74 -15.69 -14.56 -24.86
N HIS A 75 -16.14 -13.30 -24.87
CA HIS A 75 -17.56 -12.91 -24.87
C HIS A 75 -18.37 -13.51 -23.71
N ARG A 76 -17.70 -13.89 -22.62
CA ARG A 76 -18.27 -14.46 -21.38
C ARG A 76 -17.23 -14.42 -20.26
N ALA A 77 -17.64 -14.74 -19.03
CA ALA A 77 -16.77 -14.68 -17.84
C ALA A 77 -16.22 -16.03 -17.35
N LYS A 78 -16.41 -17.14 -18.07
CA LYS A 78 -16.01 -18.49 -17.59
C LYS A 78 -14.50 -18.60 -17.34
N GLU A 79 -13.71 -17.98 -18.20
CA GLU A 79 -12.26 -18.03 -18.22
C GLU A 79 -11.64 -17.34 -17.00
N VAL A 80 -12.34 -16.32 -16.47
CA VAL A 80 -11.88 -15.54 -15.32
C VAL A 80 -12.44 -16.05 -13.99
N ASP A 81 -13.52 -16.85 -14.00
CA ASP A 81 -14.22 -17.30 -12.80
C ASP A 81 -13.29 -17.90 -11.73
N SER A 82 -12.36 -18.76 -12.14
CA SER A 82 -11.35 -19.37 -11.25
C SER A 82 -10.35 -18.40 -10.60
N LYS A 83 -10.25 -17.17 -11.12
CA LYS A 83 -9.34 -16.10 -10.63
C LYS A 83 -10.06 -15.11 -9.72
N LEU A 84 -11.39 -15.15 -9.68
CA LEU A 84 -12.20 -14.22 -8.89
C LEU A 84 -12.39 -14.77 -7.47
N MET A 85 -12.49 -13.85 -6.50
CA MET A 85 -12.98 -14.21 -5.17
C MET A 85 -14.39 -14.81 -5.31
N PRO A 86 -14.69 -15.95 -4.68
CA PRO A 86 -16.02 -16.53 -4.73
C PRO A 86 -17.07 -15.51 -4.27
N PHE A 87 -18.19 -15.43 -5.00
CA PHE A 87 -19.26 -14.47 -4.68
C PHE A 87 -19.77 -14.59 -3.24
N LYS A 88 -19.78 -15.81 -2.68
CA LYS A 88 -20.13 -16.07 -1.28
C LYS A 88 -19.19 -15.38 -0.28
N GLU A 89 -17.90 -15.27 -0.60
CA GLU A 89 -16.93 -14.56 0.24
C GLU A 89 -17.13 -13.04 0.14
N ILE A 90 -17.51 -12.54 -1.03
CA ILE A 90 -17.85 -11.12 -1.23
C ILE A 90 -19.05 -10.72 -0.36
N ILE A 91 -20.12 -11.52 -0.36
CA ILE A 91 -21.32 -11.23 0.44
C ILE A 91 -20.98 -11.13 1.93
N ARG A 92 -20.05 -11.95 2.44
CA ARG A 92 -19.62 -11.90 3.85
C ARG A 92 -18.94 -10.58 4.24
N LEU A 93 -18.50 -9.76 3.28
CA LEU A 93 -17.93 -8.44 3.53
C LEU A 93 -19.01 -7.35 3.71
N ILE A 94 -20.28 -7.68 3.44
CA ILE A 94 -21.43 -6.80 3.62
C ILE A 94 -22.15 -7.29 4.86
N ASP A 95 -22.23 -6.47 5.91
CA ASP A 95 -23.02 -6.81 7.10
C ASP A 95 -24.50 -6.94 6.71
N GLU A 96 -25.17 -7.95 7.27
CA GLU A 96 -26.62 -8.08 7.19
C GLU A 96 -27.23 -6.89 7.96
N LEU A 97 -27.97 -6.02 7.25
CA LEU A 97 -28.70 -4.88 7.84
C LEU A 97 -29.84 -5.34 8.74
#